data_AF-A0A1V5YG13-F1
#
_entry.id   AF-A0A1V5YG13-F1
#
_cell.length_a   1.000
_cell.length_b   1.000
_cell.length_c   1.000
_cell.angle_alpha   90.00
_cell.angle_beta   90.00
_cell.angle_gamma   90.00
#
_symmetry.space_group_name_H-M   'P 1'
#
loop_
_entity.id
_entity.type
_entity.pdbx_description
1 polymer ?
#
loop_
_entity_poly.entity_id
_entity_poly.type
_entity_poly.pdbx_seq_one_letter_code
_entity_poly.pdbx_strand_id
1 'polypeptide(L)'
;MKKYEYDITSYSIEQVVAVREKLGYDGTREEPVLFCTEKGACFFDNLPNANTKAIQHILNQRGAEGWKLVSVNFRTDEMVCFWMREAQGS
;
A
#
# COMPACT_ATOMS: atom_id res chain seq x y z
N MET A 1 -25.87 14.16 9.91
CA MET A 1 -24.44 13.84 10.12
C MET A 1 -24.13 12.62 9.27
N LYS A 2 -23.04 12.62 8.48
CA LYS A 2 -22.62 11.42 7.74
C LYS A 2 -22.13 10.35 8.72
N LYS A 3 -22.55 9.11 8.52
CA LYS A 3 -22.00 7.95 9.25
C LYS A 3 -20.86 7.37 8.42
N TYR A 4 -19.81 6.90 9.06
CA TYR A 4 -18.65 6.30 8.41
C TYR A 4 -18.45 4.88 8.91
N GLU A 5 -18.00 4.01 8.03
CA GLU A 5 -17.43 2.72 8.39
C GLU A 5 -15.94 2.71 8.04
N TYR A 6 -15.19 1.91 8.79
CA TYR A 6 -13.73 1.85 8.72
C TYR A 6 -13.29 0.41 8.49
N ASP A 7 -12.15 0.27 7.82
CA ASP A 7 -11.53 -1.03 7.60
C ASP A 7 -10.00 -0.92 7.68
N ILE A 8 -9.34 -2.04 7.99
CA ILE A 8 -7.89 -2.14 8.15
C ILE A 8 -7.39 -3.33 7.34
N THR A 9 -6.48 -3.07 6.41
CA THR A 9 -5.84 -4.11 5.60
C THR A 9 -4.34 -4.10 5.83
N SER A 10 -3.72 -5.27 5.99
CA SER A 10 -2.26 -5.42 5.98
C SER A 10 -1.79 -6.12 4.70
N TYR A 11 -0.62 -5.71 4.21
CA TYR A 11 0.04 -6.32 3.06
C TYR A 11 1.49 -6.61 3.41
N SER A 12 1.90 -7.88 3.35
CA SER A 12 3.29 -8.24 3.58
C SER A 12 4.18 -7.82 2.40
N ILE A 13 5.49 -7.72 2.62
CA ILE A 13 6.45 -7.43 1.56
C ILE A 13 6.34 -8.46 0.42
N GLU A 14 6.14 -9.75 0.74
CA GLU A 14 5.99 -10.81 -0.25
C GLU A 14 4.76 -10.58 -1.14
N GLN A 15 3.66 -10.09 -0.58
CA GLN A 15 2.46 -9.76 -1.37
C GLN A 15 2.72 -8.59 -2.32
N VAL A 16 3.44 -7.55 -1.86
CA VAL A 16 3.80 -6.41 -2.71
C VAL A 16 4.75 -6.85 -3.84
N VAL A 17 5.72 -7.71 -3.54
CA VAL A 17 6.63 -8.30 -4.54
C VAL A 17 5.87 -9.16 -5.54
N ALA A 18 4.94 -10.01 -5.10
CA ALA A 18 4.13 -10.82 -5.99
C ALA A 18 3.24 -9.98 -6.92
N VAL A 19 2.69 -8.86 -6.43
CA VAL A 19 1.94 -7.91 -7.28
C VAL A 19 2.88 -7.25 -8.30
N ARG A 20 4.07 -6.82 -7.89
CA ARG A 20 5.08 -6.24 -8.78
C ARG A 20 5.43 -7.18 -9.93
N GLU A 21 5.69 -8.46 -9.62
CA GLU A 21 6.01 -9.48 -10.61
C GLU A 21 4.84 -9.74 -11.57
N LYS A 22 3.61 -9.84 -11.05
CA LYS A 22 2.41 -10.00 -11.88
C LYS A 22 2.18 -8.82 -12.83
N LEU A 23 2.57 -7.62 -12.43
CA LEU A 23 2.47 -6.41 -13.26
C LEU A 23 3.58 -6.32 -14.31
N GLY A 24 4.50 -7.30 -14.38
CA GLY A 24 5.56 -7.34 -15.38
C GLY A 24 6.68 -6.33 -15.14
N TYR A 25 6.81 -5.82 -13.90
CA TYR A 25 7.97 -5.02 -13.53
C TYR A 25 9.15 -5.95 -13.25
N ASP A 26 9.94 -6.24 -14.28
CA ASP A 26 11.14 -7.06 -14.17
C ASP A 26 12.23 -6.31 -13.37
N GLY A 27 12.89 -7.06 -12.48
CA GLY A 27 13.94 -6.54 -11.64
C GLY A 27 15.24 -6.33 -12.43
N THR A 28 15.24 -5.43 -13.41
CA THR A 28 16.50 -4.74 -13.71
C THR A 28 16.90 -4.02 -12.42
N ARG A 29 18.05 -4.44 -11.91
CA ARG A 29 18.51 -4.27 -10.53
C ARG A 29 18.77 -2.79 -10.21
N GLU A 30 17.73 -2.01 -10.02
CA GLU A 30 17.85 -0.76 -9.26
C GLU A 30 17.84 -1.12 -7.78
N GLU A 31 18.86 -0.64 -7.09
CA GLU A 31 19.18 -0.80 -5.66
C GLU A 31 17.93 -0.73 -4.76
N PRO A 32 17.92 -1.36 -3.58
CA PRO A 32 16.73 -1.52 -2.74
C PRO A 32 15.96 -0.20 -2.56
N VAL A 33 14.85 -0.07 -3.30
CA VAL A 33 14.04 1.16 -3.40
C VAL A 33 13.03 1.34 -2.25
N LEU A 34 13.22 0.56 -1.19
CA LEU A 34 12.49 0.64 0.05
C LEU A 34 13.44 0.23 1.18
N PHE A 35 13.92 1.19 1.95
CA PHE A 35 14.68 0.90 3.16
C PHE A 35 13.83 1.23 4.39
N CYS A 36 13.52 0.20 5.17
CA CYS A 36 12.89 0.37 6.47
C CYS A 36 13.99 0.43 7.53
N THR A 37 14.08 1.57 8.21
CA THR A 37 14.94 1.70 9.39
C THR A 37 14.43 0.77 10.50
N GLU A 38 15.30 0.37 11.43
CA GLU A 38 14.93 -0.40 12.62
C GLU A 38 13.85 0.29 13.48
N LYS A 39 13.59 1.59 13.24
CA LYS A 39 12.55 2.39 13.90
C LYS A 39 11.20 2.40 13.15
N GLY A 40 11.04 1.60 12.10
CA GLY A 40 9.80 1.48 11.33
C GLY A 40 9.54 2.58 10.30
N ALA A 41 10.48 3.51 10.10
CA ALA A 41 10.37 4.47 9.00
C ALA A 41 10.88 3.83 7.71
N CYS A 42 9.98 3.66 6.73
CA CYS A 42 10.32 3.16 5.41
C CYS A 42 10.44 4.31 4.41
N PHE A 43 11.58 4.37 3.73
CA PHE A 43 11.92 5.42 2.78
C PHE A 43 11.92 4.84 1.36
N PHE A 44 11.22 5.54 0.47
CA PHE A 44 11.24 5.26 -0.96
C PHE A 44 12.13 6.30 -1.64
N ASP A 45 13.31 5.89 -2.08
CA ASP A 45 14.11 6.74 -2.96
C ASP A 45 13.62 6.62 -4.42
N ASN A 46 13.91 7.63 -5.25
CA ASN A 46 13.65 7.62 -6.70
C ASN A 46 12.20 7.20 -7.08
N LEU A 47 11.22 7.97 -6.60
CA LEU A 47 9.82 7.81 -7.01
C LEU A 47 9.57 8.40 -8.40
N PRO A 48 8.81 7.72 -9.29
CA PRO A 48 8.12 6.45 -9.10
C PRO A 48 8.96 5.22 -9.50
N ASN A 49 8.97 4.19 -8.64
CA ASN A 49 9.64 2.91 -8.88
C ASN A 49 8.66 1.72 -8.94
N ALA A 50 9.16 0.54 -9.30
CA ALA A 50 8.35 -0.68 -9.42
C ALA A 50 7.57 -1.05 -8.14
N ASN A 51 8.16 -0.85 -6.96
CA ASN A 51 7.48 -1.13 -5.68
C ASN A 51 6.33 -0.14 -5.44
N THR A 52 6.53 1.15 -5.73
CA THR A 52 5.45 2.14 -5.59
C THR A 52 4.33 2.00 -6.59
N LYS A 53 4.60 1.48 -7.79
CA LYS A 53 3.54 1.11 -8.75
C LYS A 53 2.72 -0.08 -8.25
N ALA A 54 3.37 -1.08 -7.63
CA ALA A 54 2.66 -2.19 -7.00
C ALA A 54 1.78 -1.74 -5.82
N ILE A 55 2.31 -0.89 -4.94
CA ILE A 55 1.54 -0.30 -3.83
C ILE A 55 0.37 0.53 -4.38
N GLN A 56 0.61 1.39 -5.37
CA GLN A 56 -0.45 2.18 -6.00
C GLN A 56 -1.56 1.28 -6.58
N HIS A 57 -1.20 0.16 -7.22
CA HIS A 57 -2.16 -0.81 -7.72
C HIS A 57 -3.02 -1.39 -6.59
N ILE A 58 -2.40 -1.82 -5.49
CA ILE A 58 -3.10 -2.34 -4.30
C ILE A 58 -4.08 -1.30 -3.75
N LEU A 59 -3.63 -0.05 -3.58
CA LEU A 59 -4.46 1.02 -3.04
C LEU A 59 -5.64 1.35 -3.95
N ASN A 60 -5.43 1.35 -5.27
CA ASN A 60 -6.47 1.63 -6.25
C ASN A 60 -7.55 0.54 -6.31
N GLN A 61 -7.21 -0.74 -6.09
CA GLN A 61 -8.20 -1.81 -6.01
C GLN A 61 -9.22 -1.53 -4.89
N ARG A 62 -8.73 -1.18 -3.70
CA ARG A 62 -9.61 -0.84 -2.57
C ARG A 62 -10.36 0.48 -2.82
N GLY A 63 -9.70 1.45 -3.46
CA GLY A 63 -10.32 2.70 -3.88
C GLY A 63 -11.50 2.51 -4.84
N ALA A 64 -11.41 1.56 -5.77
CA ALA A 64 -12.49 1.24 -6.71
C ALA A 64 -13.75 0.68 -6.03
N GLU A 65 -13.62 0.13 -4.82
CA GLU A 65 -14.74 -0.34 -3.98
C GLU A 65 -15.39 0.77 -3.14
N GLY A 66 -14.95 2.03 -3.33
CA GLY A 66 -15.48 3.21 -2.63
C GLY A 66 -14.79 3.54 -1.31
N TRP A 67 -13.71 2.84 -0.96
CA TRP A 67 -12.91 3.15 0.21
C TRP A 67 -11.96 4.33 -0.04
N LYS A 68 -11.88 5.23 0.94
CA LYS A 68 -10.92 6.32 0.99
C LYS A 68 -9.77 5.93 1.91
N LEU A 69 -8.55 6.09 1.43
CA LEU A 69 -7.34 5.87 2.22
C LEU A 69 -7.18 7.00 3.23
N VAL A 70 -7.13 6.66 4.52
CA VAL A 70 -6.94 7.61 5.63
C VAL A 70 -5.47 7.74 5.99
N SER A 71 -4.79 6.59 6.12
CA SER A 71 -3.37 6.55 6.45
C SER A 71 -2.75 5.22 6.02
N VAL A 72 -1.43 5.25 5.84
CA VAL A 72 -0.59 4.07 5.64
C VAL A 72 0.50 4.10 6.70
N ASN A 73 0.70 2.99 7.37
CA ASN A 73 1.81 2.78 8.28
C ASN A 73 2.68 1.67 7.73
N PHE A 74 3.97 1.95 7.57
CA PHE A 74 4.92 0.94 7.17
C PHE A 74 5.60 0.35 8.42
N ARG A 75 5.80 -0.96 8.38
CA ARG A 75 6.55 -1.74 9.37
C ARG A 75 7.64 -2.51 8.64
N THR A 76 8.48 -3.20 9.38
CA THR A 76 9.62 -3.93 8.83
C THR A 76 9.22 -4.99 7.80
N ASP A 77 8.05 -5.61 7.96
CA ASP A 77 7.57 -6.76 7.18
C ASP A 77 6.20 -6.53 6.52
N GLU A 78 5.46 -5.50 6.93
CA GLU A 78 4.11 -5.23 6.44
C GLU A 78 3.81 -3.74 6.22
N MET A 79 2.89 -3.48 5.30
CA MET A 79 2.22 -2.20 5.10
C MET A 79 0.79 -2.31 5.63
N VAL A 80 0.41 -1.46 6.58
CA VAL A 80 -0.94 -1.40 7.15
C VAL A 80 -1.66 -0.16 6.63
N CYS A 81 -2.81 -0.36 6.00
CA CYS A 81 -3.65 0.71 5.45
C CYS A 81 -4.94 0.84 6.24
N PHE A 82 -5.28 2.08 6.58
CA PHE A 82 -6.53 2.44 7.25
C PHE A 82 -7.47 3.09 6.24
N TRP A 83 -8.69 2.58 6.18
CA TRP A 83 -9.69 2.96 5.20
C TRP A 83 -10.92 3.53 5.87
N MET A 84 -11.60 4.42 5.16
CA MET A 84 -12.93 4.91 5.54
C MET A 84 -13.83 4.97 4.32
N ARG A 85 -15.12 4.70 4.50
CA ARG A 85 -16.13 5.06 3.50
C ARG A 85 -17.41 5.52 4.20
N GLU A 86 -18.27 6.21 3.45
CA GLU A 86 -19.58 6.60 3.97
C GLU A 86 -20.41 5.33 4.16
N ALA A 87 -20.90 5.11 5.39
CA ALA A 87 -21.76 3.98 5.69
C ALA A 87 -23.06 4.17 4.93
N GLN A 88 -23.47 3.18 4.15
CA GLN A 88 -24.76 3.21 3.48
C GLN A 88 -25.85 3.26 4.56
N GLY A 89 -26.78 4.21 4.42
CA GLY A 89 -27.84 4.43 5.40
C GLY A 89 -28.68 3.16 5.57
N SER A 90 -28.73 2.65 6.81
CA SER A 90 -29.71 1.66 7.27
C SER A 90 -31.13 2.22 7.22
#